data_AF-A0A1I6TPK9-F1
#
_entry.id   AF-A0A1I6TPK9-F1
#
_cell.length_a   1.000
_cell.length_b   1.000
_cell.length_c   1.000
_cell.angle_alpha   90.00
_cell.angle_beta   90.00
_cell.angle_gamma   90.00
#
_symmetry.space_group_name_H-M   'P 1'
#
loop_
_entity.id
_entity.type
_entity.pdbx_description
1 polymer ?
#
loop_
_entity_poly.entity_id
_entity_poly.type
_entity_poly.pdbx_seq_one_letter_code
_entity_poly.pdbx_strand_id
1 'polypeptide(L)'
;MNKLTTILLLILILVSCQKNIERIDTANELRGNTFNMSSIGEKDTITIEFKDSTFTVFEYDDRSLPWRIASFENNNILVFDSRVIAIEQIDKNTLKGLLISEKDYEIILEKRQLQWNKELLNGIWIEEKNYDLFFNDSIVKPPLPPAPPGITESDFQYPPFYEIKGDTISASYFYQVSKSGIDISNTTEFLTLELQSDLDKVEKLWKIKKLTDSIMIIDRTIEKENKKFSILTTTEENIKLIKKR
;
A
#
# COMPACT_ATOMS: atom_id res chain seq x y z
N MET A 1 -6.12 35.74 -58.85
CA MET A 1 -5.60 34.87 -57.76
C MET A 1 -4.59 33.90 -58.33
N ASN A 2 -3.37 33.90 -57.81
CA ASN A 2 -2.27 33.10 -58.33
C ASN A 2 -2.44 31.63 -57.87
N LYS A 3 -2.61 30.68 -58.79
CA LYS A 3 -2.88 29.26 -58.45
C LYS A 3 -1.80 28.64 -57.55
N LEU A 4 -0.57 29.16 -57.65
CA LEU A 4 0.57 28.70 -56.86
C LEU A 4 0.41 29.04 -55.37
N THR A 5 -0.11 30.23 -55.04
CA THR A 5 -0.34 30.60 -53.63
C THR A 5 -1.49 29.82 -53.02
N THR A 6 -2.49 29.43 -53.80
CA THR A 6 -3.62 28.62 -53.31
C THR A 6 -3.17 27.19 -52.96
N ILE A 7 -2.30 26.59 -53.78
CA ILE A 7 -1.74 25.26 -53.53
C ILE A 7 -0.79 25.27 -52.32
N LEU A 8 0.05 26.31 -52.20
CA LEU A 8 0.95 26.45 -51.06
C LEU A 8 0.20 26.61 -49.73
N LEU A 9 -0.90 27.38 -49.73
CA LEU A 9 -1.77 27.53 -48.57
C LEU A 9 -2.42 26.19 -48.20
N LEU A 10 -2.86 25.40 -49.18
CA LEU A 10 -3.47 24.09 -48.96
C LEU A 10 -2.47 23.10 -48.34
N ILE A 11 -1.23 23.09 -48.82
CA ILE A 11 -0.16 22.24 -48.27
C ILE A 11 0.19 22.68 -46.84
N LEU A 12 0.27 23.98 -46.56
CA LEU A 12 0.51 24.51 -45.21
C LEU A 12 -0.61 24.13 -44.23
N ILE A 13 -1.88 24.15 -44.66
CA ILE A 13 -3.03 23.72 -43.84
C ILE A 13 -3.01 22.21 -43.60
N LEU A 14 -2.66 21.41 -44.61
CA LEU A 14 -2.55 19.95 -44.48
C LEU A 14 -1.39 19.54 -43.55
N VAL A 15 -0.28 20.26 -43.58
CA VAL A 15 0.89 19.99 -42.73
C VAL A 15 0.69 20.53 -41.30
N SER A 16 -0.07 21.61 -41.09
CA SER A 16 -0.35 22.13 -39.74
C SER A 16 -1.37 21.29 -38.94
N CYS A 17 -2.07 20.35 -39.58
CA CYS A 17 -3.05 19.48 -38.92
C CYS A 17 -2.45 18.20 -38.35
N GLN A 18 -1.18 17.89 -38.60
CA GLN A 18 -0.50 16.77 -37.94
C GLN A 18 0.29 17.29 -36.74
N LYS A 19 -0.45 17.70 -35.71
CA LYS A 19 0.12 17.82 -34.37
C LYS A 19 0.41 16.39 -33.90
N ASN A 20 1.64 15.92 -34.10
CA ASN A 20 2.14 14.71 -33.46
C ASN A 20 2.15 15.00 -31.96
N ILE A 21 1.03 14.70 -31.29
CA ILE A 21 0.98 14.69 -29.83
C ILE A 21 1.76 13.44 -29.44
N GLU A 22 2.94 13.62 -28.85
CA GLU A 22 3.64 12.53 -28.19
C GLU A 22 2.67 11.90 -27.19
N ARG A 23 2.24 10.69 -27.51
CA ARG A 23 1.23 10.00 -26.73
C ARG A 23 1.91 9.36 -25.55
N ILE A 24 1.71 9.94 -24.37
CA ILE A 24 2.18 9.36 -23.13
C ILE A 24 1.45 8.03 -22.92
N ASP A 25 2.22 6.97 -22.68
CA ASP A 25 1.69 5.66 -22.32
C ASP A 25 1.24 5.69 -20.85
N THR A 26 0.03 6.21 -20.63
CA THR A 26 -0.57 6.33 -19.30
C THR A 26 -0.70 4.98 -18.59
N ALA A 27 -0.81 3.87 -19.32
CA ALA A 27 -0.84 2.55 -18.70
C ALA A 27 0.52 2.23 -18.05
N ASN A 28 1.62 2.55 -18.73
CA ASN A 28 2.96 2.38 -18.14
C ASN A 28 3.23 3.36 -16.99
N GLU A 29 2.68 4.57 -17.04
CA GLU A 29 2.82 5.53 -15.93
C GLU A 29 2.08 5.09 -14.67
N LEU A 30 0.92 4.45 -14.82
CA LEU A 30 0.18 3.90 -13.69
C LEU A 30 0.83 2.62 -13.16
N ARG A 31 1.22 1.69 -14.05
CA ARG A 31 1.72 0.36 -13.67
C ARG A 31 2.92 0.45 -12.72
N GLY A 32 2.84 -0.27 -11.61
CA GLY A 32 3.90 -0.33 -10.60
C GLY A 32 4.00 0.92 -9.72
N ASN A 33 2.99 1.80 -9.76
CA ASN A 33 2.96 3.04 -8.99
C ASN A 33 1.71 3.13 -8.12
N THR A 34 1.78 3.98 -7.09
CA THR A 34 0.68 4.25 -6.16
C THR A 34 0.34 5.72 -6.21
N PHE A 35 -0.95 6.04 -6.11
CA PHE A 35 -1.47 7.39 -6.23
C PHE A 35 -2.43 7.69 -5.08
N ASN A 36 -2.43 8.94 -4.63
CA ASN A 36 -3.55 9.49 -3.89
C ASN A 36 -4.58 9.97 -4.89
N MET A 37 -5.79 9.44 -4.81
CA MET A 37 -6.93 9.94 -5.54
C MET A 37 -7.79 10.79 -4.61
N SER A 38 -7.90 12.07 -4.92
CA SER A 38 -8.77 13.01 -4.21
C SER A 38 -9.81 13.59 -5.18
N SER A 39 -11.02 13.81 -4.67
CA SER A 39 -12.05 14.56 -5.39
C SER A 39 -11.95 16.03 -5.00
N ILE A 40 -12.11 16.95 -5.95
CA ILE A 40 -12.11 18.39 -5.62
C ILE A 40 -13.39 18.77 -4.85
N GLY A 41 -14.47 17.99 -5.00
CA GLY A 41 -15.76 18.22 -4.33
C GLY A 41 -15.94 17.46 -3.02
N GLU A 42 -15.23 16.34 -2.83
CA GLU A 42 -15.34 15.50 -1.64
C GLU A 42 -13.98 15.50 -0.92
N LYS A 43 -13.97 15.74 0.40
CA LYS A 43 -12.71 15.84 1.18
C LYS A 43 -12.03 14.48 1.43
N ASP A 44 -12.51 13.43 0.77
CA ASP A 44 -11.98 12.09 0.95
C ASP A 44 -10.85 11.85 -0.04
N THR A 45 -9.77 11.25 0.46
CA THR A 45 -8.63 10.82 -0.33
C THR A 45 -8.45 9.33 -0.13
N ILE A 46 -8.31 8.59 -1.24
CA ILE A 46 -8.00 7.16 -1.21
C ILE A 46 -6.64 6.89 -1.83
N THR A 47 -5.95 5.89 -1.30
CA THR A 47 -4.64 5.45 -1.76
C THR A 47 -4.82 4.22 -2.64
N ILE A 48 -4.49 4.38 -3.93
CA ILE A 48 -4.66 3.34 -4.94
C ILE A 48 -3.29 2.90 -5.43
N GLU A 49 -3.00 1.61 -5.34
CA GLU A 49 -1.85 1.01 -5.99
C GLU A 49 -2.26 0.34 -7.30
N PHE A 50 -1.60 0.67 -8.40
CA PHE A 50 -1.77 -0.01 -9.68
C PHE A 50 -0.66 -1.04 -9.87
N LYS A 51 -1.01 -2.32 -9.78
CA LYS A 51 -0.17 -3.45 -10.17
C LYS A 51 -0.31 -3.71 -11.68
N ASP A 52 0.30 -4.79 -12.19
CA ASP A 52 0.36 -5.08 -13.63
C ASP A 52 -1.00 -5.08 -14.34
N SER A 53 -1.99 -5.73 -13.73
CA SER A 53 -3.37 -5.83 -14.25
C SER A 53 -4.45 -5.63 -13.19
N THR A 54 -4.06 -5.42 -11.93
CA THR A 54 -4.97 -5.23 -10.81
C THR A 54 -4.59 -4.00 -10.00
N PHE A 55 -5.51 -3.50 -9.19
CA PHE A 55 -5.26 -2.42 -8.25
C PHE A 55 -5.71 -2.81 -6.84
N THR A 56 -5.16 -2.13 -5.85
CA THR A 56 -5.49 -2.29 -4.42
C THR A 56 -5.82 -0.92 -3.82
N VAL A 57 -6.84 -0.86 -2.96
CA VAL A 57 -7.26 0.34 -2.23
C VAL A 57 -7.10 0.10 -0.73
N PHE A 58 -6.15 0.79 -0.10
CA PHE A 58 -5.74 0.48 1.27
C PHE A 58 -6.74 0.97 2.34
N GLU A 59 -7.70 1.84 2.01
CA GLU A 59 -8.65 2.41 2.99
C GLU A 59 -9.93 1.59 3.21
N TYR A 60 -10.30 0.68 2.29
CA TYR A 60 -11.62 0.05 2.31
C TYR A 60 -11.59 -1.47 2.25
N ASP A 61 -10.72 -2.06 1.44
CA ASP A 61 -10.61 -3.50 1.27
C ASP A 61 -9.38 -3.78 0.39
N ASP A 62 -8.45 -4.63 0.83
CA ASP A 62 -7.24 -5.02 0.09
C ASP A 62 -7.55 -5.87 -1.16
N ARG A 63 -8.72 -5.67 -1.77
CA ARG A 63 -9.20 -6.40 -2.95
C ARG A 63 -8.34 -6.05 -4.14
N SER A 64 -7.76 -7.08 -4.74
CA SER A 64 -7.11 -7.03 -6.04
C SER A 64 -8.17 -7.05 -7.14
N LEU A 65 -8.56 -5.87 -7.64
CA LEU A 65 -9.58 -5.73 -8.69
C LEU A 65 -8.93 -5.32 -10.03
N PRO A 66 -9.50 -5.70 -11.18
CA PRO A 66 -8.90 -5.38 -12.46
C PRO A 66 -8.99 -3.88 -12.78
N TRP A 67 -7.97 -3.36 -13.47
CA TRP A 67 -8.00 -2.04 -14.10
C TRP A 67 -7.47 -2.11 -15.52
N ARG A 68 -7.79 -1.09 -16.33
CA ARG A 68 -7.24 -0.91 -17.68
C ARG A 68 -7.29 0.54 -18.12
N ILE A 69 -6.46 0.87 -19.11
CA ILE A 69 -6.62 2.08 -19.92
C ILE A 69 -7.32 1.72 -21.22
N ALA A 70 -8.41 2.42 -21.51
CA ALA A 70 -8.97 2.52 -22.85
C ALA A 70 -8.59 3.88 -23.42
N SER A 71 -8.43 3.97 -24.74
CA SER A 71 -8.23 5.27 -25.39
C SER A 71 -9.27 5.51 -26.46
N PHE A 72 -9.83 6.71 -26.48
CA PHE A 72 -10.82 7.13 -27.46
C PHE A 72 -10.52 8.56 -27.91
N GLU A 73 -10.32 8.76 -29.22
CA GLU A 73 -10.12 10.10 -29.81
C GLU A 73 -9.06 10.96 -29.07
N ASN A 74 -7.93 10.33 -28.74
CA ASN A 74 -6.79 10.92 -27.99
C ASN A 74 -7.02 11.16 -26.49
N ASN A 75 -8.16 10.78 -25.94
CA ASN A 75 -8.40 10.78 -24.50
C ASN A 75 -8.08 9.40 -23.91
N ASN A 76 -7.39 9.38 -22.77
CA ASN A 76 -7.18 8.17 -22.01
C ASN A 76 -8.28 8.04 -20.96
N ILE A 77 -8.85 6.84 -20.86
CA ILE A 77 -9.94 6.51 -19.96
C ILE A 77 -9.43 5.40 -19.05
N LEU A 78 -9.31 5.71 -17.78
CA LEU A 78 -9.05 4.76 -16.72
C LEU A 78 -10.37 4.10 -16.32
N VAL A 79 -10.40 2.77 -16.46
CA VAL A 79 -11.51 1.93 -16.02
C VAL A 79 -10.98 1.03 -14.91
N PHE A 80 -11.52 1.16 -13.71
CA PHE A 80 -11.19 0.28 -12.58
C PHE A 80 -12.43 0.06 -11.71
N ASP A 81 -12.66 -1.21 -11.35
CA ASP A 81 -13.92 -1.68 -10.78
C ASP A 81 -15.14 -1.26 -11.63
N SER A 82 -16.08 -0.50 -11.06
CA SER A 82 -17.29 0.00 -11.71
C SER A 82 -17.17 1.46 -12.16
N ARG A 83 -15.97 2.05 -12.06
CA ARG A 83 -15.73 3.47 -12.27
C ARG A 83 -15.04 3.73 -13.61
N VAL A 84 -15.43 4.83 -14.24
CA VAL A 84 -14.87 5.31 -15.50
C VAL A 84 -14.39 6.73 -15.31
N ILE A 85 -13.11 6.96 -15.62
CA ILE A 85 -12.46 8.25 -15.39
C ILE A 85 -11.72 8.64 -16.66
N ALA A 86 -12.12 9.77 -17.26
CA ALA A 86 -11.29 10.40 -18.29
C ALA A 86 -10.07 11.01 -17.59
N ILE A 87 -8.86 10.67 -18.01
CA ILE A 87 -7.62 11.13 -17.36
C ILE A 87 -6.66 11.77 -18.35
N GLU A 88 -5.95 12.78 -17.86
CA GLU A 88 -4.92 13.52 -18.57
C GLU A 88 -3.73 13.74 -17.63
N GLN A 89 -2.53 13.50 -18.14
CA GLN A 89 -1.32 13.77 -17.36
C GLN A 89 -0.98 15.26 -17.44
N ILE A 90 -0.90 15.91 -16.28
CA ILE A 90 -0.46 17.31 -16.18
C ILE A 90 1.06 17.38 -16.14
N ASP A 91 1.67 16.50 -15.34
CA ASP A 91 3.11 16.42 -15.16
C ASP A 91 3.53 14.99 -14.77
N LYS A 92 4.83 14.77 -14.51
CA LYS A 92 5.39 13.45 -14.19
C LYS A 92 4.72 12.77 -12.98
N ASN A 93 4.19 13.52 -12.04
CA ASN A 93 3.63 13.03 -10.79
C ASN A 93 2.12 13.25 -10.68
N THR A 94 1.50 13.99 -11.59
CA THR A 94 0.10 14.39 -11.45
C THR A 94 -0.72 14.03 -12.68
N LEU A 95 -1.83 13.32 -12.46
CA LEU A 95 -2.89 13.16 -13.45
C LEU A 95 -4.15 13.86 -12.95
N LYS A 96 -4.79 14.62 -13.85
CA LYS A 96 -6.15 15.12 -13.62
C LYS A 96 -7.13 14.14 -14.21
N GLY A 97 -8.29 14.01 -13.58
CA GLY A 97 -9.37 13.22 -14.12
C GLY A 97 -10.74 13.82 -13.94
N LEU A 98 -11.67 13.32 -14.74
CA LEU A 98 -13.11 13.50 -14.58
C LEU A 98 -13.73 12.12 -14.36
N LEU A 99 -14.17 11.86 -13.13
CA LEU A 99 -14.94 10.67 -12.78
C LEU A 99 -16.36 10.85 -13.34
N ILE A 100 -16.72 9.97 -14.29
CA ILE A 100 -18.02 10.00 -14.97
C ILE A 100 -18.99 9.12 -14.19
N SER A 101 -20.05 9.72 -13.64
CA SER A 101 -21.09 9.01 -12.87
C SER A 101 -22.46 9.68 -13.02
N GLU A 102 -23.40 9.48 -12.08
CA GLU A 102 -24.65 10.26 -12.05
C GLU A 102 -24.38 11.78 -11.96
N LYS A 103 -23.28 12.13 -11.30
CA LYS A 103 -22.67 13.47 -11.31
C LYS A 103 -21.21 13.34 -11.67
N ASP A 104 -20.70 14.26 -12.47
CA ASP A 104 -19.29 14.27 -12.81
C ASP A 104 -18.48 14.93 -11.69
N TYR A 105 -17.36 14.32 -11.33
CA TYR A 105 -16.46 14.82 -10.30
C TYR A 105 -15.06 15.02 -10.86
N GLU A 106 -14.49 16.20 -10.64
CA GLU A 106 -13.07 16.41 -10.89
C GLU A 106 -12.26 15.67 -9.82
N ILE A 107 -11.29 14.90 -10.28
CA ILE A 107 -10.36 14.17 -9.41
C ILE A 107 -8.92 14.53 -9.75
N ILE A 108 -8.04 14.35 -8.77
CA ILE A 108 -6.60 14.46 -8.93
C ILE A 108 -5.98 13.14 -8.46
N LEU A 109 -5.06 12.62 -9.27
CA LEU A 109 -4.22 11.47 -8.95
C LEU A 109 -2.78 11.97 -8.77
N GLU A 110 -2.32 11.99 -7.53
CA GLU A 110 -0.96 12.40 -7.19
C GLU A 110 -0.09 11.19 -6.89
N LYS A 111 0.98 11.01 -7.68
CA LYS A 111 1.94 9.93 -7.55
C LYS A 111 2.65 10.02 -6.22
N ARG A 112 2.56 8.96 -5.43
CA ARG A 112 3.27 8.83 -4.16
C ARG A 112 4.73 8.45 -4.41
N GLN A 113 5.62 8.95 -3.56
CA GLN A 113 7.03 8.61 -3.55
C GLN A 113 7.30 7.46 -2.58
N LEU A 114 8.41 6.75 -2.80
CA LEU A 114 8.88 5.70 -1.87
C LEU A 114 9.15 6.31 -0.48
N GLN A 115 8.63 5.67 0.57
CA GLN A 115 8.80 6.17 1.94
C GLN A 115 10.06 5.63 2.63
N TRP A 116 10.52 4.41 2.29
CA TRP A 116 11.68 3.77 2.93
C TRP A 116 12.37 2.71 2.06
N ASN A 117 13.60 2.34 2.42
CA ASN A 117 14.34 1.27 1.75
C ASN A 117 13.89 -0.11 2.26
N LYS A 118 13.40 -0.97 1.35
CA LYS A 118 12.94 -2.34 1.66
C LYS A 118 14.00 -3.21 2.35
N GLU A 119 15.27 -2.98 2.06
CA GLU A 119 16.38 -3.74 2.66
C GLU A 119 16.47 -3.56 4.18
N LEU A 120 16.02 -2.41 4.70
CA LEU A 120 16.04 -2.12 6.13
C LEU A 120 15.04 -2.95 6.93
N LEU A 121 14.00 -3.50 6.25
CA LEU A 121 12.93 -4.27 6.87
C LEU A 121 13.42 -5.59 7.46
N ASN A 122 14.42 -6.21 6.84
CA ASN A 122 14.95 -7.51 7.27
C ASN A 122 15.54 -7.43 8.68
N GLY A 123 15.22 -8.41 9.52
CA GLY A 123 15.76 -8.53 10.88
C GLY A 123 14.71 -8.91 11.91
N ILE A 124 15.12 -8.87 13.17
CA ILE A 124 14.25 -9.17 14.31
C ILE A 124 13.79 -7.85 14.94
N TRP A 125 12.49 -7.71 15.13
CA TRP A 125 11.81 -6.51 15.61
C TRP A 125 11.00 -6.82 16.87
N ILE A 126 11.18 -6.01 17.91
CA ILE A 126 10.53 -6.19 19.21
C ILE A 126 9.71 -4.93 19.51
N GLU A 127 8.44 -5.06 19.92
CA GLU A 127 7.67 -3.91 20.37
C GLU A 127 8.36 -3.23 21.57
N GLU A 128 8.50 -1.90 21.54
CA GLU A 128 9.21 -1.11 22.56
C GLU A 128 8.74 -1.44 23.99
N LYS A 129 7.42 -1.59 24.18
CA LYS A 129 6.83 -1.98 25.47
C LYS A 129 7.41 -3.29 26.04
N ASN A 130 7.76 -4.24 25.18
CA ASN A 130 8.36 -5.52 25.58
C ASN A 130 9.89 -5.42 25.68
N TYR A 131 10.51 -4.55 24.88
CA TYR A 131 11.93 -4.27 24.91
C TYR A 131 12.34 -3.71 26.28
N ASP A 132 11.65 -2.68 26.77
CA ASP A 132 11.96 -2.04 28.05
C ASP A 132 11.76 -2.99 29.24
N LEU A 133 10.71 -3.82 29.21
CA LEU A 133 10.46 -4.84 30.23
C LEU A 133 11.55 -5.92 30.28
N PHE A 134 12.13 -6.29 29.13
CA PHE A 134 13.10 -7.38 29.06
C PHE A 134 14.53 -6.94 29.41
N PHE A 135 14.95 -5.79 28.90
CA PHE A 135 16.33 -5.30 29.04
C PHE A 135 16.56 -4.44 30.28
N ASN A 136 15.51 -4.11 31.05
CA ASN A 136 15.64 -3.44 32.34
C ASN A 136 15.57 -4.45 33.50
N ASP A 137 16.72 -4.82 34.03
CA ASP A 137 16.82 -5.78 35.14
C ASP A 137 16.28 -5.25 36.48
N SER A 138 15.90 -3.96 36.55
CA SER A 138 15.23 -3.39 37.73
C SER A 138 13.72 -3.71 37.76
N ILE A 139 13.16 -4.27 36.68
CA ILE A 139 11.74 -4.64 36.59
C ILE A 139 11.59 -6.13 36.86
N VAL A 140 10.69 -6.48 37.79
CA VAL A 140 10.35 -7.88 38.08
C VAL A 140 9.70 -8.51 36.85
N LYS A 141 10.37 -9.52 36.27
CA LYS A 141 9.89 -10.25 35.10
C LYS A 141 8.73 -11.17 35.52
N PRO A 142 7.63 -11.25 34.75
CA PRO A 142 6.52 -12.15 35.08
C PRO A 142 6.99 -13.62 35.07
N PRO A 143 6.38 -14.49 35.89
CA PRO A 143 6.70 -15.92 35.87
C PRO A 143 6.39 -16.53 34.51
N LEU A 144 7.17 -17.53 34.12
CA LEU A 144 6.96 -18.27 32.89
C LEU A 144 5.58 -18.95 32.90
N PRO A 145 4.74 -18.75 31.87
CA PRO A 145 3.51 -19.52 31.74
C PRO A 145 3.84 -21.00 31.51
N PRO A 146 2.99 -21.92 32.01
CA PRO A 146 3.20 -23.35 31.82
C PRO A 146 3.18 -23.72 30.33
N ALA A 147 4.02 -24.66 29.94
CA ALA A 147 4.08 -25.15 28.56
C ALA A 147 2.75 -25.85 28.18
N PRO A 148 2.18 -25.56 27.00
CA PRO A 148 1.03 -26.28 26.48
C PRO A 148 1.32 -27.78 26.29
N PRO A 149 0.30 -28.66 26.27
CA PRO A 149 0.49 -30.08 26.01
C PRO A 149 1.24 -30.34 24.70
N GLY A 150 2.32 -31.13 24.76
CA GLY A 150 3.13 -31.48 23.59
C GLY A 150 4.23 -30.47 23.23
N ILE A 151 4.36 -29.37 23.99
CA ILE A 151 5.41 -28.35 23.84
C ILE A 151 6.27 -28.37 25.11
N THR A 152 7.56 -28.04 24.98
CA THR A 152 8.51 -28.01 26.10
C THR A 152 8.78 -26.58 26.59
N GLU A 153 9.23 -26.42 27.84
CA GLU A 153 9.65 -25.11 28.35
C GLU A 153 10.78 -24.48 27.52
N SER A 154 11.62 -25.30 26.86
CA SER A 154 12.67 -24.81 25.96
C SER A 154 12.14 -24.13 24.69
N ASP A 155 10.87 -24.33 24.33
CA ASP A 155 10.25 -23.67 23.18
C ASP A 155 9.76 -22.25 23.53
N PHE A 156 9.85 -21.85 24.80
CA PHE A 156 9.42 -20.53 25.25
C PHE A 156 10.29 -19.42 24.67
N GLN A 157 9.67 -18.46 23.99
CA GLN A 157 10.32 -17.27 23.46
C GLN A 157 9.77 -15.99 24.12
N TYR A 158 10.67 -15.24 24.74
CA TYR A 158 10.38 -13.93 25.32
C TYR A 158 11.58 -12.99 25.20
N PRO A 159 11.37 -11.69 24.88
CA PRO A 159 10.10 -11.04 24.59
C PRO A 159 9.49 -11.51 23.26
N PRO A 160 8.17 -11.32 23.03
CA PRO A 160 7.60 -11.52 21.71
C PRO A 160 8.30 -10.67 20.66
N PHE A 161 8.50 -11.23 19.47
CA PHE A 161 9.20 -10.56 18.39
C PHE A 161 8.65 -10.96 17.03
N TYR A 162 8.91 -10.10 16.05
CA TYR A 162 8.73 -10.37 14.64
C TYR A 162 10.10 -10.63 14.01
N GLU A 163 10.20 -11.61 13.11
CA GLU A 163 11.37 -11.81 12.27
C GLU A 163 10.95 -11.67 10.81
N ILE A 164 11.58 -10.74 10.08
CA ILE A 164 11.34 -10.52 8.65
C ILE A 164 12.58 -10.96 7.87
N LYS A 165 12.36 -11.83 6.88
CA LYS A 165 13.40 -12.36 5.98
C LYS A 165 12.86 -12.38 4.55
N GLY A 166 13.32 -11.44 3.73
CA GLY A 166 12.88 -11.31 2.35
C GLY A 166 11.39 -10.98 2.28
N ASP A 167 10.62 -11.87 1.67
CA ASP A 167 9.17 -11.81 1.48
C ASP A 167 8.39 -12.60 2.53
N THR A 168 9.02 -12.90 3.68
CA THR A 168 8.38 -13.64 4.79
C THR A 168 8.50 -12.90 6.11
N ILE A 169 7.45 -13.01 6.92
CA ILE A 169 7.41 -12.55 8.31
C ILE A 169 7.00 -13.72 9.22
N SER A 170 7.60 -13.79 10.41
CA SER A 170 7.13 -14.66 11.49
C SER A 170 6.94 -13.88 12.78
N ALA A 171 5.88 -14.20 13.53
CA ALA A 171 5.65 -13.71 14.87
C ALA A 171 5.90 -14.84 15.87
N SER A 172 6.78 -14.59 16.83
CA SER A 172 7.02 -15.46 17.97
C SER A 172 6.35 -14.85 19.20
N TYR A 173 5.40 -15.57 19.78
CA TYR A 173 4.67 -15.17 20.98
C TYR A 173 4.65 -16.32 21.99
N PHE A 174 5.51 -16.24 23.01
CA PHE A 174 5.71 -17.30 23.99
C PHE A 174 6.02 -18.64 23.33
N TYR A 175 5.08 -19.60 23.36
CA TYR A 175 5.21 -20.93 22.78
C TYR A 175 4.66 -21.04 21.34
N GLN A 176 4.08 -19.96 20.81
CA GLN A 176 3.45 -19.93 19.49
C GLN A 176 4.35 -19.24 18.47
N VAL A 177 4.50 -19.85 17.30
CA VAL A 177 5.14 -19.25 16.13
C VAL A 177 4.16 -19.24 14.98
N SER A 178 3.86 -18.06 14.45
CA SER A 178 3.09 -17.88 13.22
C SER A 178 4.00 -17.38 12.10
N LYS A 179 3.69 -17.75 10.86
CA LYS A 179 4.44 -17.32 9.68
C LYS A 179 3.47 -16.88 8.60
N SER A 180 3.87 -15.86 7.85
CA SER A 180 3.12 -15.35 6.71
C SER A 180 4.05 -14.90 5.59
N GLY A 181 3.57 -14.93 4.36
CA GLY A 181 4.17 -14.14 3.29
C GLY A 181 3.83 -12.66 3.49
N ILE A 182 4.69 -11.76 3.01
CA ILE A 182 4.39 -10.33 2.96
C ILE A 182 4.31 -9.87 1.51
N ASP A 183 3.29 -9.07 1.21
CA ASP A 183 3.23 -8.28 -0.02
C ASP A 183 3.54 -6.82 0.33
N ILE A 184 4.57 -6.25 -0.31
CA ILE A 184 5.05 -4.89 -0.02
C ILE A 184 4.57 -3.96 -1.12
N SER A 185 3.82 -2.93 -0.75
CA SER A 185 3.37 -1.91 -1.70
C SER A 185 4.54 -1.30 -2.48
N ASN A 186 4.25 -0.84 -3.70
CA ASN A 186 5.15 -0.13 -4.59
C ASN A 186 5.74 1.11 -3.92
N THR A 187 4.94 1.83 -3.13
CA THR A 187 5.39 2.99 -2.33
C THR A 187 6.27 2.66 -1.13
N THR A 188 6.50 1.37 -0.83
CA THR A 188 7.10 0.94 0.43
C THR A 188 6.37 1.63 1.58
N GLU A 189 5.07 1.47 1.71
CA GLU A 189 4.31 2.11 2.78
C GLU A 189 3.47 1.08 3.51
N PHE A 190 2.95 0.10 2.77
CA PHE A 190 2.08 -0.93 3.29
C PHE A 190 2.73 -2.30 3.15
N LEU A 191 2.52 -3.12 4.17
CA LEU A 191 2.74 -4.55 4.14
C LEU A 191 1.39 -5.23 4.32
N THR A 192 0.96 -6.02 3.34
CA THR A 192 -0.19 -6.92 3.50
C THR A 192 0.33 -8.28 3.92
N LEU A 193 -0.30 -8.88 4.92
CA LEU A 193 0.09 -10.16 5.52
C LEU A 193 -1.12 -10.86 6.13
N GLU A 194 -0.93 -12.09 6.58
CA GLU A 194 -1.89 -12.79 7.42
C GLU A 194 -1.12 -13.49 8.54
N LEU A 195 -0.91 -12.76 9.64
CA LEU A 195 -0.01 -13.19 10.72
C LEU A 195 -0.76 -13.29 12.03
N GLN A 196 -0.77 -14.49 12.62
CA GLN A 196 -1.34 -14.71 13.95
C GLN A 196 -0.33 -14.26 15.01
N SER A 197 -0.46 -13.02 15.50
CA SER A 197 0.49 -12.44 16.46
C SER A 197 0.12 -12.69 17.93
N ASP A 198 -1.11 -13.12 18.19
CA ASP A 198 -1.66 -13.51 19.51
C ASP A 198 -2.75 -14.56 19.30
N LEU A 199 -3.23 -15.24 20.35
CA LEU A 199 -4.21 -16.33 20.28
C LEU A 199 -5.52 -15.96 19.55
N ASP A 200 -5.95 -14.69 19.61
CA ASP A 200 -7.21 -14.23 19.03
C ASP A 200 -7.06 -13.04 18.07
N LYS A 201 -5.82 -12.77 17.59
CA LYS A 201 -5.53 -11.64 16.70
C LYS A 201 -4.82 -12.12 15.44
N VAL A 202 -5.40 -11.75 14.29
CA VAL A 202 -4.77 -11.89 12.98
C VAL A 202 -4.44 -10.49 12.47
N GLU A 203 -3.16 -10.22 12.25
CA GLU A 203 -2.69 -9.00 11.61
C GLU A 203 -2.81 -9.13 10.09
N LYS A 204 -3.43 -8.12 9.46
CA LYS A 204 -3.73 -8.11 8.02
C LYS A 204 -2.94 -7.08 7.23
N LEU A 205 -2.73 -5.89 7.81
CA LEU A 205 -2.08 -4.77 7.15
C LEU A 205 -1.20 -4.02 8.14
N TRP A 206 0.04 -3.74 7.75
CA TRP A 206 0.92 -2.80 8.46
C TRP A 206 1.20 -1.59 7.58
N LYS A 207 0.86 -0.40 8.05
CA LYS A 207 1.31 0.87 7.47
C LYS A 207 2.58 1.32 8.17
N ILE A 208 3.72 1.26 7.49
CA ILE A 208 5.00 1.70 8.03
C ILE A 208 5.13 3.21 7.86
N LYS A 209 4.99 3.94 8.97
CA LYS A 209 5.15 5.40 9.06
C LYS A 209 6.62 5.84 9.06
N LYS A 210 7.51 5.01 9.63
CA LYS A 210 8.95 5.28 9.71
C LYS A 210 9.73 3.98 9.75
N LEU A 211 10.84 3.91 9.01
CA LEU A 211 11.77 2.79 9.06
C LEU A 211 13.22 3.30 9.02
N THR A 212 14.01 2.91 10.01
CA THR A 212 15.46 3.11 10.06
C THR A 212 16.15 1.76 10.24
N ASP A 213 17.47 1.79 10.38
CA ASP A 213 18.30 0.63 10.74
C ASP A 213 17.95 0.00 12.10
N SER A 214 17.21 0.71 12.95
CA SER A 214 17.03 0.36 14.37
C SER A 214 15.60 0.57 14.88
N ILE A 215 14.78 1.37 14.20
CA ILE A 215 13.43 1.70 14.64
C ILE A 215 12.45 1.56 13.47
N MET A 216 11.32 0.91 13.71
CA MET A 216 10.17 0.92 12.82
C MET A 216 8.96 1.45 13.60
N ILE A 217 8.17 2.34 12.98
CA ILE A 217 6.91 2.81 13.54
C ILE A 217 5.81 2.39 12.57
N ILE A 218 4.83 1.64 13.05
CA ILE A 218 3.73 1.11 12.25
C ILE A 218 2.37 1.48 12.82
N ASP A 219 1.38 1.57 11.95
CA ASP A 219 0.00 1.29 12.31
C ASP A 219 -0.31 -0.13 11.85
N ARG A 220 -0.94 -0.97 12.69
CA ARG A 220 -1.35 -2.33 12.30
C ARG A 220 -2.86 -2.47 12.34
N THR A 221 -3.42 -3.06 11.31
CA THR A 221 -4.82 -3.48 11.27
C THR A 221 -4.90 -4.94 11.68
N ILE A 222 -5.71 -5.21 12.70
CA ILE A 222 -5.98 -6.53 13.25
C ILE A 222 -7.44 -6.92 13.05
N GLU A 223 -7.65 -8.20 12.77
CA GLU A 223 -8.93 -8.87 12.87
C GLU A 223 -8.98 -9.68 14.16
N LYS A 224 -10.07 -9.52 14.90
CA LYS A 224 -10.32 -10.24 16.14
C LYS A 224 -11.73 -10.83 16.14
N GLU A 225 -11.84 -12.09 16.56
CA GLU A 225 -13.14 -12.72 16.79
C GLU A 225 -13.88 -12.03 17.96
N ASN A 226 -15.12 -11.60 17.72
CA ASN A 226 -15.99 -11.07 18.77
C ASN A 226 -17.01 -12.13 19.23
N LYS A 227 -17.51 -11.99 20.45
CA LYS A 227 -18.52 -12.85 21.12
C LYS A 227 -19.81 -13.08 20.32
N LYS A 228 -20.04 -12.35 19.21
CA LYS A 228 -21.22 -12.43 18.34
C LYS A 228 -20.96 -13.09 16.98
N PHE A 229 -19.85 -13.83 16.81
CA PHE A 229 -19.46 -14.43 15.50
C PHE A 229 -19.27 -13.39 14.38
N SER A 230 -18.95 -12.15 14.75
CA SER A 230 -18.58 -11.09 13.81
C SER A 230 -17.08 -10.83 13.93
N ILE A 231 -16.39 -10.68 12.80
CA ILE A 231 -15.00 -10.23 12.75
C ILE A 231 -15.00 -8.73 13.04
N LEU A 232 -14.26 -8.32 14.07
CA LEU A 232 -14.02 -6.90 14.33
C LEU A 232 -12.64 -6.55 13.79
N THR A 233 -12.60 -5.59 12.87
CA THR A 233 -11.37 -5.01 12.36
C THR A 233 -11.05 -3.74 13.13
N THR A 234 -9.86 -3.66 13.71
CA THR A 234 -9.38 -2.47 14.43
C THR A 234 -7.96 -2.11 14.00
N THR A 235 -7.64 -0.81 13.99
CA THR A 235 -6.29 -0.32 13.75
C THR A 235 -5.65 0.12 15.06
N GLU A 236 -4.50 -0.46 15.38
CA GLU A 236 -3.63 -0.01 16.46
C GLU A 236 -2.55 0.92 15.87
N GLU A 237 -2.46 2.15 16.36
CA GLU A 237 -1.61 3.19 15.76
C GLU A 237 -0.29 3.41 16.50
N ASN A 238 0.72 3.86 15.76
CA ASN A 238 2.02 4.33 16.27
C ASN A 238 2.76 3.29 17.13
N ILE A 239 2.66 2.01 16.78
CA ILE A 239 3.41 0.94 17.44
C ILE A 239 4.88 1.09 17.04
N LYS A 240 5.72 1.26 18.06
CA LYS A 240 7.17 1.34 17.88
C LYS A 240 7.81 -0.03 18.05
N LEU A 241 8.53 -0.46 17.03
CA LEU A 241 9.35 -1.66 17.02
C LEU A 241 10.83 -1.27 17.04
N ILE A 242 11.60 -1.96 17.87
CA ILE A 242 13.04 -1.82 18.02
C ILE A 242 13.72 -3.03 17.40
N LYS A 243 14.71 -2.77 16.54
CA LYS A 243 15.49 -3.85 15.92
C LYS A 243 16.44 -4.46 16.95
N LYS A 244 16.40 -5.79 17.07
CA LYS A 244 17.38 -6.55 17.86
C LYS A 244 18.71 -6.52 17.12
N ARG A 245 19.76 -6.02 17.79
CA ARG A 245 21.13 -5.99 17.28
C ARG A 245 21.80 -7.35 17.39
#